data_AF-A0A5Q4FE89-F1
#
_entry.id   AF-A0A5Q4FE89-F1
#
_cell.length_a   1.000
_cell.length_b   1.000
_cell.length_c   1.000
_cell.angle_alpha   90.00
_cell.angle_beta   90.00
_cell.angle_gamma   90.00
#
_symmetry.space_group_name_H-M   'P 1'
#
loop_
_entity.id
_entity.type
_entity.pdbx_description
1 polymer ?
#
loop_
_entity_poly.entity_id
_entity_poly.type
_entity_poly.pdbx_seq_one_letter_code
_entity_poly.pdbx_strand_id
1 'polypeptide(L)'
;MVFFPFINITRTPMNRQFFSGNRLPHLFLITLLFFAMTTDSSAGGAASGPEAASPSFARLLYDTYDTYREPSLNHRRFKHHDIVPLIRKLGGHPDITLVQEGYSTEGREIFRLTMGTGDIQVLLWSQMHGNEPTATMALFDIFHFLTADDAFNDVRAEILEKITIHAVPMLNPDGAERYQRRTAFGIDMNRDALQLQATGSQILKRLRDETDADFGFNLHDQSIRYSAGSTPKSTVIAFLAPAFDEERSINPVRERSMRLIARLDHMLQEFIPGHVATYSDTFEPRAFGDNIQKWGTSTILVESGGLKDDPEKQYIRKMNYLLLLESFRSIAGGEYGNYTVEQYEAIPPNRLRLHSIIFRNLTVPFREYAFQLDLAVNRAEVNINGATDFYKRGTVSELGDLSTFNGFEEVDATGMRVDSGMVYPDIFATEKELERVDALTLLRSGFTAVRVEEPSEGRYTDFPLNIIGPTALQPSGFQIGRPANLILRRGDEVVYAVINGFLVDVAGALNAGDALQDVGNALIYR
;
A
#
# COMPACT_ATOMS: atom_id res chain seq x y z
N MET A 1 24.82 -4.02 77.76
CA MET A 1 25.22 -2.75 77.12
C MET A 1 24.66 -2.81 75.71
N VAL A 2 23.68 -1.95 75.43
CA VAL A 2 22.65 -2.11 74.40
C VAL A 2 23.13 -1.53 73.06
N PHE A 3 22.99 -2.29 71.98
CA PHE A 3 22.98 -1.77 70.61
C PHE A 3 21.88 -2.50 69.82
N PHE A 4 20.85 -1.76 69.41
CA PHE A 4 19.78 -2.20 68.51
C PHE A 4 20.17 -1.91 67.06
N PRO A 5 19.93 -2.82 66.10
CA PRO A 5 20.05 -2.53 64.68
C PRO A 5 18.71 -2.12 64.06
N PHE A 6 18.79 -1.18 63.10
CA PHE A 6 17.68 -0.72 62.27
C PHE A 6 17.34 -1.72 61.16
N ILE A 7 16.04 -1.80 60.86
CA ILE A 7 15.37 -2.72 59.95
C ILE A 7 15.50 -2.28 58.49
N ASN A 8 15.76 -3.27 57.62
CA ASN A 8 15.73 -3.20 56.16
C ASN A 8 14.30 -3.02 55.63
N ILE A 9 14.09 -2.08 54.69
CA ILE A 9 12.86 -1.97 53.89
C ILE A 9 13.11 -2.59 52.52
N THR A 10 12.51 -3.74 52.27
CA THR A 10 12.36 -4.36 50.95
C THR A 10 11.26 -3.67 50.15
N ARG A 11 11.55 -3.22 48.92
CA ARG A 11 10.55 -2.88 47.91
C ARG A 11 10.59 -3.91 46.78
N THR A 12 9.54 -4.73 46.71
CA THR A 12 9.17 -5.56 45.56
C THR A 12 8.52 -4.71 44.45
N PRO A 13 8.53 -5.17 43.18
CA PRO A 13 8.21 -4.35 42.02
C PRO A 13 6.70 -4.24 41.77
N MET A 14 6.28 -3.07 41.28
CA MET A 14 4.89 -2.72 41.04
C MET A 14 4.52 -3.02 39.57
N ASN A 15 3.58 -3.95 39.38
CA ASN A 15 2.81 -4.14 38.15
C ASN A 15 2.10 -2.84 37.76
N ARG A 16 2.22 -2.40 36.51
CA ARG A 16 1.38 -1.34 35.94
C ARG A 16 0.31 -1.96 35.04
N GLN A 17 -0.90 -2.09 35.60
CA GLN A 17 -2.14 -2.09 34.84
C GLN A 17 -2.42 -0.65 34.39
N PHE A 18 -2.64 -0.44 33.08
CA PHE A 18 -3.09 0.83 32.55
C PHE A 18 -4.60 0.97 32.74
N PHE A 19 -5.00 2.06 33.38
CA PHE A 19 -6.39 2.47 33.58
C PHE A 19 -7.00 3.02 32.29
N SER A 20 -8.24 2.62 32.08
CA SER A 20 -9.23 3.23 31.20
C SER A 20 -9.45 4.69 31.55
N GLY A 21 -9.35 5.57 30.54
CA GLY A 21 -9.74 6.97 30.63
C GLY A 21 -10.84 7.25 29.60
N ASN A 22 -12.07 7.38 30.09
CA ASN A 22 -13.21 7.93 29.34
C ASN A 22 -12.82 9.30 28.75
N ARG A 23 -12.89 9.44 27.43
CA ARG A 23 -13.02 10.74 26.77
C ARG A 23 -14.40 10.82 26.14
N LEU A 24 -15.16 11.83 26.57
CA LEU A 24 -16.41 12.24 25.94
C LEU A 24 -16.17 12.55 24.44
N PRO A 25 -17.13 12.29 23.55
CA PRO A 25 -17.01 12.68 22.16
C PRO A 25 -17.18 14.21 22.05
N HIS A 26 -16.22 14.87 21.42
CA HIS A 26 -16.42 16.23 20.92
C HIS A 26 -17.41 16.16 19.76
N LEU A 27 -18.66 16.57 20.03
CA LEU A 27 -19.69 16.76 19.03
C LEU A 27 -19.27 17.97 18.16
N PHE A 28 -18.64 17.74 17.01
CA PHE A 28 -18.51 18.76 15.98
C PHE A 28 -19.83 18.85 15.24
N LEU A 29 -20.66 19.83 15.62
CA LEU A 29 -21.83 20.23 14.85
C LEU A 29 -21.32 21.02 13.63
N ILE A 30 -21.13 20.36 12.49
CA ILE A 30 -20.95 21.06 11.20
C ILE A 30 -22.35 21.42 10.72
N THR A 31 -22.76 22.67 10.92
CA THR A 31 -23.99 23.19 10.32
C THR A 31 -23.69 23.60 8.88
N LEU A 32 -23.97 22.71 7.92
CA LEU A 32 -24.01 23.04 6.50
C LEU A 32 -25.36 23.71 6.19
N LEU A 33 -25.36 25.03 6.04
CA LEU A 33 -26.50 25.79 5.53
C LEU A 33 -26.53 25.68 4.00
N PHE A 34 -27.43 24.85 3.47
CA PHE A 34 -27.80 24.92 2.06
C PHE A 34 -28.92 25.95 1.88
N PHE A 35 -28.64 27.02 1.14
CA PHE A 35 -29.67 27.97 0.70
C PHE A 35 -30.29 27.44 -0.60
N ALA A 36 -31.58 27.10 -0.55
CA ALA A 36 -32.40 26.93 -1.74
C ALA A 36 -32.72 28.33 -2.29
N MET A 37 -32.18 28.69 -3.45
CA MET A 37 -32.57 29.94 -4.14
C MET A 37 -33.75 29.69 -5.08
N THR A 38 -34.92 30.15 -4.67
CA THR A 38 -35.98 30.56 -5.58
C THR A 38 -35.71 31.99 -6.06
N THR A 39 -35.88 32.22 -7.35
CA THR A 39 -35.69 33.49 -8.06
C THR A 39 -36.55 34.62 -7.49
N ASP A 40 -35.96 35.80 -7.24
CA ASP A 40 -36.48 37.04 -7.83
C ASP A 40 -35.45 38.19 -7.81
N SER A 41 -35.70 39.15 -8.69
CA SER A 41 -34.80 40.19 -9.19
C SER A 41 -34.73 41.47 -8.33
N SER A 42 -33.54 42.09 -8.29
CA SER A 42 -33.25 43.53 -8.52
C SER A 42 -32.18 44.16 -7.60
N ALA A 43 -31.15 44.67 -8.28
CA ALA A 43 -30.25 45.81 -8.00
C ALA A 43 -29.76 46.14 -6.57
N GLY A 44 -28.43 46.13 -6.40
CA GLY A 44 -27.74 46.89 -5.36
C GLY A 44 -26.32 46.39 -5.08
N GLY A 45 -25.32 46.97 -5.74
CA GLY A 45 -23.92 46.58 -5.60
C GLY A 45 -23.34 46.83 -4.21
N ALA A 46 -22.82 45.78 -3.60
CA ALA A 46 -21.75 45.82 -2.61
C ALA A 46 -20.77 44.70 -2.97
N ALA A 47 -19.51 45.05 -3.17
CA ALA A 47 -18.44 44.07 -3.42
C ALA A 47 -18.28 43.20 -2.16
N SER A 48 -18.80 41.97 -2.23
CA SER A 48 -18.46 40.92 -1.28
C SER A 48 -16.97 40.59 -1.45
N GLY A 49 -16.24 40.50 -0.34
CA GLY A 49 -14.94 39.83 -0.33
C GLY A 49 -15.09 38.38 -0.83
N PRO A 50 -14.00 37.68 -1.15
CA PRO A 50 -14.10 36.32 -1.67
C PRO A 50 -14.84 35.46 -0.63
N GLU A 51 -16.08 35.11 -0.94
CA GLU A 51 -16.87 34.15 -0.21
C GLU A 51 -16.08 32.84 -0.26
N ALA A 52 -15.71 32.28 0.90
CA ALA A 52 -14.98 31.02 0.93
C ALA A 52 -15.84 29.98 0.19
N ALA A 53 -15.36 29.46 -0.93
CA ALA A 53 -16.09 28.48 -1.71
C ALA A 53 -16.45 27.29 -0.83
N SER A 54 -17.70 26.81 -0.92
CA SER A 54 -18.14 25.62 -0.19
C SER A 54 -17.18 24.45 -0.47
N PRO A 55 -16.83 23.64 0.54
CA PRO A 55 -15.90 22.54 0.36
C PRO A 55 -16.41 21.57 -0.70
N SER A 56 -15.48 21.02 -1.50
CA SER A 56 -15.80 20.01 -2.52
C SER A 56 -16.34 18.73 -1.85
N PHE A 57 -17.10 17.92 -2.61
CA PHE A 57 -17.57 16.62 -2.11
C PHE A 57 -16.42 15.72 -1.66
N ALA A 58 -15.34 15.65 -2.44
CA ALA A 58 -14.14 14.89 -2.10
C ALA A 58 -13.48 15.39 -0.79
N ARG A 59 -13.45 16.71 -0.55
CA ARG A 59 -12.95 17.27 0.71
C ARG A 59 -13.82 16.86 1.90
N LEU A 60 -15.14 16.93 1.77
CA LEU A 60 -16.08 16.50 2.81
C LEU A 60 -15.91 15.01 3.14
N LEU A 61 -15.76 14.16 2.12
CA LEU A 61 -15.46 12.74 2.30
C LEU A 61 -14.10 12.52 2.98
N TYR A 62 -13.07 13.29 2.61
CA TYR A 62 -11.75 13.21 3.22
C TYR A 62 -11.82 13.52 4.71
N ASP A 63 -12.52 14.59 5.09
CA ASP A 63 -12.59 15.06 6.46
C ASP A 63 -13.47 14.15 7.35
N THR A 64 -14.41 13.41 6.75
CA THR A 64 -15.34 12.52 7.48
C THR A 64 -15.01 11.03 7.40
N TYR A 65 -13.96 10.64 6.66
CA TYR A 65 -13.58 9.24 6.37
C TYR A 65 -13.58 8.31 7.58
N ASP A 66 -13.04 8.74 8.73
CA ASP A 66 -12.93 7.88 9.91
C ASP A 66 -14.28 7.42 10.47
N THR A 67 -15.37 8.11 10.10
CA THR A 67 -16.76 7.72 10.44
C THR A 67 -17.19 6.44 9.72
N TYR A 68 -16.71 6.21 8.50
CA TYR A 68 -17.14 5.11 7.63
C TYR A 68 -16.13 3.97 7.57
N ARG A 69 -14.88 4.21 8.01
CA ARG A 69 -13.81 3.23 7.97
C ARG A 69 -14.17 1.96 8.76
N GLU A 70 -14.13 0.79 8.13
CA GLU A 70 -14.26 -0.51 8.82
C GLU A 70 -13.06 -0.74 9.76
N PRO A 71 -13.27 -0.75 11.09
CA PRO A 71 -12.19 -0.75 12.08
C PRO A 71 -11.50 -2.10 12.27
N SER A 72 -12.03 -3.22 11.76
CA SER A 72 -11.37 -4.53 11.87
C SER A 72 -10.27 -4.75 10.82
N LEU A 73 -10.29 -4.01 9.70
CA LEU A 73 -9.35 -4.17 8.59
C LEU A 73 -8.12 -3.23 8.72
N ASN A 74 -7.40 -3.30 9.83
CA ASN A 74 -6.22 -2.46 10.06
C ASN A 74 -4.93 -2.99 9.39
N HIS A 75 -4.95 -4.25 8.95
CA HIS A 75 -3.82 -4.91 8.31
C HIS A 75 -4.20 -5.40 6.91
N ARG A 76 -3.30 -5.24 5.94
CA ARG A 76 -3.58 -5.57 4.53
C ARG A 76 -3.59 -7.08 4.25
N ARG A 77 -3.08 -7.90 5.17
CA ARG A 77 -2.97 -9.38 5.01
C ARG A 77 -4.15 -10.15 5.61
N PHE A 78 -5.35 -9.56 5.60
CA PHE A 78 -6.58 -10.26 5.96
C PHE A 78 -6.86 -11.41 5.00
N LYS A 79 -7.64 -12.37 5.49
CA LYS A 79 -7.97 -13.63 4.84
C LYS A 79 -9.44 -13.66 4.48
N HIS A 80 -9.86 -14.68 3.73
CA HIS A 80 -11.24 -14.80 3.30
C HIS A 80 -12.20 -14.87 4.50
N HIS A 81 -11.87 -15.70 5.50
CA HIS A 81 -12.67 -15.83 6.72
C HIS A 81 -12.80 -14.54 7.56
N ASP A 82 -11.91 -13.56 7.40
CA ASP A 82 -11.98 -12.28 8.11
C ASP A 82 -13.06 -11.38 7.51
N ILE A 83 -13.22 -11.40 6.18
CA ILE A 83 -14.14 -10.52 5.46
C ILE A 83 -15.52 -11.11 5.23
N VAL A 84 -15.69 -12.44 5.24
CA VAL A 84 -17.00 -13.09 5.05
C VAL A 84 -18.05 -12.63 6.08
N PRO A 85 -17.74 -12.52 7.39
CA PRO A 85 -18.67 -11.95 8.36
C PRO A 85 -19.07 -10.51 8.03
N LEU A 86 -18.13 -9.70 7.53
CA LEU A 86 -18.38 -8.30 7.14
C LEU A 86 -19.30 -8.23 5.91
N ILE A 87 -19.04 -9.06 4.89
CA ILE A 87 -19.89 -9.17 3.70
C ILE A 87 -21.31 -9.59 4.07
N ARG A 88 -21.47 -10.61 4.93
CA ARG A 88 -22.78 -11.08 5.39
C ARG A 88 -23.50 -10.04 6.22
N LYS A 89 -22.78 -9.25 7.04
CA LYS A 89 -23.35 -8.13 7.79
C LYS A 89 -23.88 -7.05 6.85
N LEU A 90 -23.11 -6.67 5.82
CA LEU A 90 -23.57 -5.73 4.79
C LEU A 90 -24.79 -6.27 4.04
N GLY A 91 -24.78 -7.55 3.68
CA GLY A 91 -25.92 -8.23 3.04
C GLY A 91 -27.19 -8.34 3.90
N GLY A 92 -27.12 -8.00 5.20
CA GLY A 92 -28.29 -7.87 6.06
C GLY A 92 -28.97 -6.50 5.97
N HIS A 93 -28.35 -5.51 5.30
CA HIS A 93 -28.94 -4.21 5.07
C HIS A 93 -30.05 -4.31 4.00
N PRO A 94 -31.25 -3.70 4.20
CA PRO A 94 -32.39 -3.86 3.30
C PRO A 94 -32.12 -3.42 1.86
N ASP A 95 -31.24 -2.43 1.67
CA ASP A 95 -30.91 -1.88 0.34
C ASP A 95 -29.75 -2.62 -0.36
N ILE A 96 -29.19 -3.66 0.27
CA ILE A 96 -28.08 -4.43 -0.27
C ILE A 96 -28.57 -5.84 -0.63
N THR A 97 -28.44 -6.21 -1.90
CA THR A 97 -28.59 -7.59 -2.35
C THR A 97 -27.23 -8.30 -2.31
N LEU A 98 -27.12 -9.32 -1.45
CA LEU A 98 -25.96 -10.21 -1.38
C LEU A 98 -26.21 -11.49 -2.18
N VAL A 99 -25.33 -11.80 -3.13
CA VAL A 99 -25.37 -13.03 -3.92
C VAL A 99 -24.04 -13.77 -3.76
N GLN A 100 -24.11 -15.08 -3.51
CA GLN A 100 -22.96 -15.97 -3.64
C GLN A 100 -22.86 -16.43 -5.10
N GLU A 101 -21.83 -15.95 -5.80
CA GLU A 101 -21.67 -16.15 -7.25
C GLU A 101 -21.02 -17.48 -7.62
N GLY A 102 -20.44 -18.18 -6.64
CA GLY A 102 -19.80 -19.46 -6.82
C GLY A 102 -18.75 -19.75 -5.75
N TYR A 103 -17.78 -20.58 -6.12
CA TYR A 103 -16.66 -20.96 -5.27
C TYR A 103 -15.33 -20.82 -6.02
N SER A 104 -14.27 -20.56 -5.26
CA SER A 104 -12.91 -20.75 -5.71
C SER A 104 -12.60 -22.23 -5.93
N THR A 105 -11.43 -22.52 -6.49
CA THR A 105 -10.92 -23.89 -6.67
C THR A 105 -10.91 -24.68 -5.36
N GLU A 106 -10.50 -24.06 -4.26
CA GLU A 106 -10.43 -24.71 -2.95
C GLU A 106 -11.74 -24.62 -2.15
N GLY A 107 -12.84 -24.22 -2.78
CA GLY A 107 -14.17 -24.23 -2.18
C GLY A 107 -14.52 -23.02 -1.33
N ARG A 108 -13.82 -21.89 -1.48
CA ARG A 108 -14.15 -20.64 -0.77
C ARG A 108 -15.20 -19.84 -1.54
N GLU A 109 -16.22 -19.37 -0.84
CA GLU A 109 -17.32 -18.60 -1.43
C GLU A 109 -16.83 -17.30 -2.10
N ILE A 110 -17.35 -16.97 -3.28
CA ILE A 110 -17.13 -15.67 -3.93
C ILE A 110 -18.47 -14.93 -3.92
N PHE A 111 -18.47 -13.69 -3.44
CA PHE A 111 -19.69 -12.90 -3.22
C PHE A 111 -19.74 -11.66 -4.10
N ARG A 112 -20.97 -11.27 -4.46
CA ARG A 112 -21.30 -9.96 -5.01
C ARG A 112 -22.27 -9.23 -4.09
N LEU A 113 -21.97 -7.96 -3.82
CA LEU A 113 -22.88 -7.01 -3.18
C LEU A 113 -23.46 -6.11 -4.26
N THR A 114 -24.78 -5.90 -4.24
CA THR A 114 -25.47 -5.00 -5.17
C THR A 114 -26.30 -3.97 -4.43
N MET A 115 -26.21 -2.70 -4.83
CA MET A 115 -26.93 -1.58 -4.21
C MET A 115 -27.26 -0.51 -5.25
N GLY A 116 -28.41 0.15 -5.08
CA GLY A 116 -28.93 1.15 -6.03
C GLY A 116 -29.98 0.58 -6.97
N THR A 117 -30.69 1.47 -7.66
CA THR A 117 -31.81 1.14 -8.55
C THR A 117 -31.71 1.83 -9.91
N GLY A 118 -30.64 2.60 -10.14
CA GLY A 118 -30.50 3.38 -11.36
C GLY A 118 -30.03 2.57 -12.56
N ASP A 119 -30.30 3.10 -13.75
CA ASP A 119 -30.06 2.39 -15.01
C ASP A 119 -28.57 2.24 -15.34
N ILE A 120 -27.69 3.11 -14.84
CA ILE A 120 -26.25 3.04 -15.13
C ILE A 120 -25.60 1.92 -14.31
N GLN A 121 -25.12 0.89 -14.98
CA GLN A 121 -24.58 -0.30 -14.33
C GLN A 121 -23.07 -0.15 -14.07
N VAL A 122 -22.64 -0.29 -12.80
CA VAL A 122 -21.23 -0.10 -12.40
C VAL A 122 -20.70 -1.38 -11.74
N LEU A 123 -19.75 -2.04 -12.40
CA LEU A 123 -19.11 -3.27 -11.90
C LEU A 123 -17.74 -2.97 -11.27
N LEU A 124 -17.54 -3.36 -10.03
CA LEU A 124 -16.26 -3.27 -9.32
C LEU A 124 -15.78 -4.67 -8.95
N TRP A 125 -14.51 -4.96 -9.20
CA TRP A 125 -13.89 -6.20 -8.73
C TRP A 125 -12.52 -5.91 -8.15
N SER A 126 -12.25 -6.49 -6.98
CA SER A 126 -10.98 -6.38 -6.28
C SER A 126 -10.39 -7.75 -5.96
N GLN A 127 -9.09 -7.76 -5.67
CA GLN A 127 -8.33 -8.97 -5.35
C GLN A 127 -8.53 -10.09 -6.37
N MET A 128 -8.54 -9.80 -7.67
CA MET A 128 -8.32 -10.84 -8.68
C MET A 128 -6.90 -11.41 -8.58
N HIS A 129 -5.97 -10.59 -8.09
CA HIS A 129 -4.73 -11.04 -7.52
C HIS A 129 -4.85 -11.04 -5.99
N GLY A 130 -4.56 -12.17 -5.36
CA GLY A 130 -4.81 -12.33 -3.92
C GLY A 130 -3.95 -11.44 -3.01
N ASN A 131 -2.80 -10.99 -3.47
CA ASN A 131 -1.89 -10.10 -2.73
C ASN A 131 -2.17 -8.60 -2.93
N GLU A 132 -3.35 -8.24 -3.46
CA GLU A 132 -3.70 -6.85 -3.81
C GLU A 132 -4.95 -6.36 -3.03
N PRO A 133 -4.85 -6.25 -1.69
CA PRO A 133 -5.98 -6.09 -0.77
C PRO A 133 -6.51 -4.66 -0.62
N THR A 134 -5.83 -3.65 -1.15
CA THR A 134 -6.05 -2.24 -0.74
C THR A 134 -7.47 -1.77 -1.03
N ALA A 135 -7.91 -2.00 -2.26
CA ALA A 135 -9.24 -1.60 -2.68
C ALA A 135 -10.35 -2.45 -2.06
N THR A 136 -10.08 -3.72 -1.73
CA THR A 136 -11.03 -4.56 -0.99
C THR A 136 -11.37 -3.93 0.37
N MET A 137 -10.37 -3.39 1.09
CA MET A 137 -10.65 -2.66 2.34
C MET A 137 -11.50 -1.42 2.10
N ALA A 138 -11.20 -0.66 1.04
CA ALA A 138 -11.95 0.54 0.69
C ALA A 138 -13.41 0.25 0.30
N LEU A 139 -13.70 -0.90 -0.31
CA LEU A 139 -15.08 -1.29 -0.62
C LEU A 139 -15.95 -1.41 0.63
N PHE A 140 -15.43 -1.92 1.75
CA PHE A 140 -16.18 -1.94 3.01
C PHE A 140 -16.49 -0.53 3.51
N ASP A 141 -15.52 0.39 3.42
CA ASP A 141 -15.73 1.79 3.82
C ASP A 141 -16.76 2.50 2.94
N ILE A 142 -16.75 2.18 1.64
CA ILE A 142 -17.72 2.70 0.67
C ILE A 142 -19.13 2.21 1.01
N PHE A 143 -19.32 0.92 1.29
CA PHE A 143 -20.64 0.42 1.67
C PHE A 143 -21.11 0.97 3.02
N HIS A 144 -20.22 1.15 4.00
CA HIS A 144 -20.55 1.88 5.22
C HIS A 144 -20.96 3.33 4.96
N PHE A 145 -20.27 4.03 4.05
CA PHE A 145 -20.72 5.34 3.60
C PHE A 145 -22.10 5.26 2.96
N LEU A 146 -22.33 4.37 1.99
CA LEU A 146 -23.58 4.30 1.24
C LEU A 146 -24.79 3.87 2.09
N THR A 147 -24.58 3.18 3.22
CA THR A 147 -25.64 2.71 4.12
C THR A 147 -25.81 3.55 5.38
N ALA A 148 -24.99 4.59 5.56
CA ALA A 148 -25.13 5.48 6.71
C ALA A 148 -26.33 6.42 6.55
N ASP A 149 -26.85 6.88 7.69
CA ASP A 149 -27.98 7.79 7.80
C ASP A 149 -27.50 9.09 8.47
N ASP A 150 -27.10 10.07 7.66
CA ASP A 150 -26.50 11.32 8.11
C ASP A 150 -26.62 12.44 7.04
N ALA A 151 -25.83 13.52 7.18
CA ALA A 151 -25.86 14.67 6.30
C ALA A 151 -25.56 14.39 4.81
N PHE A 152 -25.07 13.21 4.44
CA PHE A 152 -24.83 12.82 3.05
C PHE A 152 -26.00 12.08 2.39
N ASN A 153 -27.15 11.93 3.07
CA ASN A 153 -28.30 11.18 2.54
C ASN A 153 -28.75 11.64 1.15
N ASP A 154 -28.83 12.95 0.90
CA ASP A 154 -29.25 13.48 -0.41
C ASP A 154 -28.28 13.08 -1.54
N VAL A 155 -26.98 13.12 -1.28
CA VAL A 155 -25.96 12.73 -2.26
C VAL A 155 -25.97 11.21 -2.50
N ARG A 156 -26.18 10.40 -1.44
CA ARG A 156 -26.35 8.95 -1.58
C ARG A 156 -27.56 8.62 -2.45
N ALA A 157 -28.70 9.27 -2.19
CA ALA A 157 -29.91 9.09 -2.98
C ALA A 157 -29.67 9.48 -4.45
N GLU A 158 -29.07 10.65 -4.72
CA GLU A 158 -28.78 11.08 -6.10
C GLU A 158 -27.89 10.07 -6.84
N ILE A 159 -26.89 9.52 -6.15
CA ILE A 159 -26.02 8.49 -6.71
C ILE A 159 -26.85 7.22 -7.02
N LEU A 160 -27.49 6.65 -6.01
CA LEU A 160 -28.12 5.32 -6.07
C LEU A 160 -29.42 5.28 -6.88
N GLU A 161 -30.07 6.42 -7.10
CA GLU A 161 -31.20 6.54 -8.04
C GLU A 161 -30.74 6.48 -9.50
N LYS A 162 -29.49 6.83 -9.80
CA LYS A 162 -28.95 6.89 -11.16
C LYS A 162 -28.00 5.73 -11.50
N ILE A 163 -27.32 5.17 -10.51
CA ILE A 163 -26.41 4.05 -10.69
C ILE A 163 -26.85 2.81 -9.90
N THR A 164 -26.56 1.64 -10.46
CA THR A 164 -26.59 0.37 -9.74
C THR A 164 -25.16 -0.16 -9.61
N ILE A 165 -24.71 -0.34 -8.36
CA ILE A 165 -23.36 -0.77 -8.02
C ILE A 165 -23.35 -2.30 -7.86
N HIS A 166 -22.41 -2.97 -8.51
CA HIS A 166 -22.12 -4.39 -8.36
C HIS A 166 -20.66 -4.57 -7.91
N ALA A 167 -20.43 -4.90 -6.65
CA ALA A 167 -19.08 -5.06 -6.11
C ALA A 167 -18.77 -6.52 -5.81
N VAL A 168 -17.61 -6.99 -6.28
CA VAL A 168 -17.01 -8.29 -5.93
C VAL A 168 -15.78 -8.02 -5.05
N PRO A 169 -15.90 -8.06 -3.70
CA PRO A 169 -14.82 -7.64 -2.80
C PRO A 169 -13.56 -8.52 -2.87
N MET A 170 -13.70 -9.81 -3.19
CA MET A 170 -12.56 -10.73 -3.27
C MET A 170 -12.83 -11.80 -4.33
N LEU A 171 -12.25 -11.61 -5.52
CA LEU A 171 -12.40 -12.56 -6.63
C LEU A 171 -11.48 -13.79 -6.50
N ASN A 172 -10.31 -13.64 -5.85
CA ASN A 172 -9.31 -14.69 -5.67
C ASN A 172 -9.05 -15.02 -4.19
N PRO A 173 -10.01 -15.63 -3.46
CA PRO A 173 -9.81 -15.94 -2.06
C PRO A 173 -8.65 -16.93 -1.84
N ASP A 174 -8.42 -17.87 -2.76
CA ASP A 174 -7.32 -18.84 -2.65
C ASP A 174 -5.93 -18.18 -2.73
N GLY A 175 -5.80 -17.16 -3.59
CA GLY A 175 -4.60 -16.33 -3.65
C GLY A 175 -4.42 -15.48 -2.40
N ALA A 176 -5.52 -14.93 -1.85
CA ALA A 176 -5.50 -14.08 -0.66
C ALA A 176 -5.04 -14.83 0.59
N GLU A 177 -5.46 -16.09 0.75
CA GLU A 177 -4.96 -16.97 1.82
C GLU A 177 -3.44 -17.07 1.84
N ARG A 178 -2.81 -17.06 0.67
CA ARG A 178 -1.36 -17.19 0.51
C ARG A 178 -0.64 -15.86 0.35
N TYR A 179 -1.39 -14.75 0.33
CA TYR A 179 -0.91 -13.42 -0.07
C TYR A 179 -0.06 -13.50 -1.34
N GLN A 180 -0.64 -14.08 -2.40
CA GLN A 180 0.02 -14.26 -3.68
C GLN A 180 -0.85 -13.75 -4.85
N ARG A 181 -0.20 -13.46 -5.97
CA ARG A 181 -0.86 -12.96 -7.18
C ARG A 181 -1.81 -13.97 -7.83
N ARG A 182 -1.40 -15.23 -7.90
CA ARG A 182 -2.09 -16.27 -8.69
C ARG A 182 -3.12 -17.04 -7.87
N THR A 183 -4.03 -17.73 -8.53
CA THR A 183 -4.93 -18.72 -7.91
C THR A 183 -4.15 -19.87 -7.25
N ALA A 184 -4.82 -20.78 -6.54
CA ALA A 184 -4.20 -21.97 -5.95
C ALA A 184 -3.39 -22.81 -6.97
N PHE A 185 -3.85 -22.90 -8.22
CA PHE A 185 -3.17 -23.63 -9.29
C PHE A 185 -2.10 -22.82 -10.04
N GLY A 186 -1.83 -21.58 -9.65
CA GLY A 186 -0.85 -20.74 -10.33
C GLY A 186 -1.35 -20.05 -11.60
N ILE A 187 -2.67 -19.98 -11.82
CA ILE A 187 -3.24 -19.21 -12.93
C ILE A 187 -3.24 -17.72 -12.55
N ASP A 188 -2.70 -16.88 -13.44
CA ASP A 188 -2.88 -15.43 -13.34
C ASP A 188 -4.22 -15.08 -14.02
N MET A 189 -5.23 -14.76 -13.22
CA MET A 189 -6.57 -14.45 -13.75
C MET A 189 -6.54 -13.26 -14.71
N ASN A 190 -5.64 -12.29 -14.50
CA ASN A 190 -5.48 -11.17 -15.42
C ASN A 190 -4.66 -11.51 -16.67
N ARG A 191 -4.51 -12.81 -16.97
CA ARG A 191 -3.99 -13.38 -18.23
C ARG A 191 -4.87 -14.51 -18.76
N ASP A 192 -6.13 -14.55 -18.33
CA ASP A 192 -7.06 -15.66 -18.54
C ASP A 192 -8.40 -15.22 -19.17
N ALA A 193 -8.53 -13.98 -19.66
CA ALA A 193 -9.80 -13.44 -20.17
C ALA A 193 -10.28 -14.09 -21.48
N LEU A 194 -9.42 -14.81 -22.20
CA LEU A 194 -9.78 -15.50 -23.45
C LEU A 194 -10.23 -16.95 -23.23
N GLN A 195 -9.61 -17.66 -22.27
CA GLN A 195 -9.88 -19.08 -22.04
C GLN A 195 -10.73 -19.35 -20.80
N LEU A 196 -10.78 -18.39 -19.86
CA LEU A 196 -11.60 -18.46 -18.65
C LEU A 196 -11.36 -19.76 -17.88
N GLN A 197 -10.11 -20.14 -17.69
CA GLN A 197 -9.71 -21.40 -17.05
C GLN A 197 -9.97 -21.37 -15.53
N ALA A 198 -9.72 -20.24 -14.87
CA ALA A 198 -9.99 -20.10 -13.44
C ALA A 198 -11.49 -19.85 -13.16
N THR A 199 -11.99 -20.37 -12.05
CA THR A 199 -13.41 -20.16 -11.66
C THR A 199 -13.73 -18.68 -11.47
N GLY A 200 -12.83 -17.90 -10.88
CA GLY A 200 -12.98 -16.44 -10.76
C GLY A 200 -13.04 -15.73 -12.12
N SER A 201 -12.28 -16.20 -13.13
CA SER A 201 -12.36 -15.68 -14.50
C SER A 201 -13.75 -15.91 -15.11
N GLN A 202 -14.31 -17.11 -14.92
CA GLN A 202 -15.65 -17.46 -15.40
C GLN A 202 -16.73 -16.63 -14.72
N ILE A 203 -16.63 -16.46 -13.39
CA ILE A 203 -17.55 -15.63 -12.61
C ILE A 203 -17.50 -14.19 -13.09
N LEU A 204 -16.31 -13.59 -13.22
CA LEU A 204 -16.19 -12.20 -13.65
C LEU A 204 -16.73 -11.98 -15.07
N LYS A 205 -16.46 -12.91 -16.00
CA LYS A 205 -17.03 -12.84 -17.36
C LYS A 205 -18.56 -12.87 -17.33
N ARG A 206 -19.12 -13.85 -16.60
CA ARG A 206 -20.58 -14.00 -16.46
C ARG A 206 -21.20 -12.74 -15.86
N LEU A 207 -20.60 -12.20 -14.80
CA LEU A 207 -21.09 -10.97 -14.15
C LEU A 207 -21.07 -9.77 -15.10
N ARG A 208 -19.99 -9.58 -15.88
CA ARG A 208 -19.97 -8.53 -16.91
C ARG A 208 -21.10 -8.70 -17.92
N ASP A 209 -21.38 -9.94 -18.35
CA ASP A 209 -22.42 -10.21 -19.35
C ASP A 209 -23.83 -10.01 -18.78
N GLU A 210 -24.08 -10.48 -17.55
CA GLU A 210 -25.38 -10.40 -16.88
C GLU A 210 -25.75 -8.96 -16.51
N THR A 211 -24.76 -8.16 -16.08
CA THR A 211 -24.97 -6.76 -15.68
C THR A 211 -24.95 -5.80 -16.85
N ASP A 212 -24.39 -6.22 -17.99
CA ASP A 212 -24.06 -5.34 -19.13
C ASP A 212 -23.45 -3.99 -18.71
N ALA A 213 -22.48 -4.04 -17.79
CA ALA A 213 -21.96 -2.88 -17.09
C ALA A 213 -21.52 -1.74 -18.02
N ASP A 214 -22.01 -0.52 -17.78
CA ASP A 214 -21.58 0.71 -18.45
C ASP A 214 -20.16 1.10 -18.06
N PHE A 215 -19.84 0.97 -16.78
CA PHE A 215 -18.54 1.28 -16.18
C PHE A 215 -17.99 0.09 -15.39
N GLY A 216 -16.68 -0.08 -15.45
CA GLY A 216 -15.95 -1.15 -14.77
C GLY A 216 -14.77 -0.60 -13.98
N PHE A 217 -14.58 -1.03 -12.74
CA PHE A 217 -13.41 -0.71 -11.93
C PHE A 217 -12.58 -1.95 -11.69
N ASN A 218 -11.41 -1.99 -12.34
CA ASN A 218 -10.41 -3.02 -12.17
C ASN A 218 -9.44 -2.62 -11.05
N LEU A 219 -9.65 -3.18 -9.86
CA LEU A 219 -8.98 -2.71 -8.64
C LEU A 219 -7.79 -3.58 -8.28
N HIS A 220 -6.59 -3.00 -8.37
CA HIS A 220 -5.31 -3.67 -8.21
C HIS A 220 -4.39 -2.95 -7.22
N ASP A 221 -3.29 -3.64 -6.88
CA ASP A 221 -2.13 -3.06 -6.22
C ASP A 221 -0.89 -3.26 -7.10
N GLN A 222 0.03 -2.32 -7.00
CA GLN A 222 1.33 -2.39 -7.66
C GLN A 222 2.48 -2.38 -6.66
N SER A 223 3.69 -2.61 -7.17
CA SER A 223 4.93 -2.47 -6.41
C SER A 223 5.07 -1.04 -5.87
N ILE A 224 5.53 -0.90 -4.63
CA ILE A 224 5.82 0.42 -4.03
C ILE A 224 6.99 1.15 -4.72
N ARG A 225 7.71 0.45 -5.61
CA ARG A 225 8.92 0.95 -6.29
C ARG A 225 8.65 1.86 -7.50
N TYR A 226 7.40 2.18 -7.74
CA TYR A 226 7.01 3.05 -8.84
C TYR A 226 7.02 4.52 -8.43
N SER A 227 7.43 5.40 -9.34
CA SER A 227 7.35 6.85 -9.23
C SER A 227 6.42 7.44 -10.28
N ALA A 228 5.78 8.56 -9.94
CA ALA A 228 4.98 9.35 -10.87
C ALA A 228 5.93 10.12 -11.79
N GLY A 229 6.06 9.66 -13.03
CA GLY A 229 7.00 10.20 -14.00
C GLY A 229 8.47 10.07 -13.55
N SER A 230 9.27 11.05 -13.93
CA SER A 230 10.69 11.16 -13.58
C SER A 230 10.92 11.95 -12.28
N THR A 231 10.03 11.81 -11.29
CA THR A 231 10.10 12.54 -10.02
C THR A 231 10.50 11.60 -8.87
N PRO A 232 10.94 12.14 -7.70
CA PRO A 232 11.15 11.32 -6.50
C PRO A 232 9.85 10.88 -5.83
N LYS A 233 8.68 11.34 -6.29
CA LYS A 233 7.39 11.03 -5.67
C LYS A 233 6.95 9.62 -6.06
N SER A 234 6.66 8.79 -5.07
CA SER A 234 6.09 7.47 -5.29
C SER A 234 4.71 7.55 -5.94
N THR A 235 4.38 6.58 -6.77
CA THR A 235 3.02 6.45 -7.29
C THR A 235 2.12 5.91 -6.19
N VAL A 236 1.15 6.71 -5.74
CA VAL A 236 0.12 6.30 -4.78
C VAL A 236 -1.05 5.66 -5.51
N ILE A 237 -1.52 6.30 -6.59
CA ILE A 237 -2.54 5.76 -7.51
C ILE A 237 -1.97 5.81 -8.93
N ALA A 238 -2.00 4.70 -9.65
CA ALA A 238 -1.88 4.75 -11.12
C ALA A 238 -3.20 4.35 -11.76
N PHE A 239 -3.57 5.08 -12.81
CA PHE A 239 -4.75 4.81 -13.61
C PHE A 239 -4.39 4.20 -14.96
N LEU A 240 -5.33 3.47 -15.54
CA LEU A 240 -5.29 3.11 -16.95
C LEU A 240 -6.73 3.06 -17.50
N ALA A 241 -6.94 3.74 -18.63
CA ALA A 241 -8.04 3.43 -19.54
C ALA A 241 -7.53 2.32 -20.50
N PRO A 242 -7.90 1.04 -20.29
CA PRO A 242 -7.29 -0.08 -21.01
C PRO A 242 -7.41 0.07 -22.53
N ALA A 243 -6.42 -0.43 -23.26
CA ALA A 243 -6.54 -0.54 -24.71
C ALA A 243 -7.51 -1.68 -25.06
N PHE A 244 -8.22 -1.57 -26.19
CA PHE A 244 -9.08 -2.64 -26.69
C PHE A 244 -8.56 -3.29 -27.98
N ASP A 245 -7.49 -2.73 -28.55
CA ASP A 245 -6.78 -3.17 -29.75
C ASP A 245 -5.28 -2.85 -29.66
N GLU A 246 -4.47 -3.39 -30.57
CA GLU A 246 -3.01 -3.21 -30.59
C GLU A 246 -2.60 -1.77 -30.95
N GLU A 247 -3.42 -1.10 -31.77
CA GLU A 247 -3.25 0.28 -32.20
C GLU A 247 -3.47 1.27 -31.05
N ARG A 248 -4.10 0.84 -29.96
CA ARG A 248 -4.51 1.67 -28.82
C ARG A 248 -5.42 2.80 -29.30
N SER A 249 -6.39 2.44 -30.14
CA SER A 249 -7.41 3.35 -30.63
C SER A 249 -8.25 3.93 -29.49
N ILE A 250 -8.88 5.07 -29.73
CA ILE A 250 -9.82 5.70 -28.80
C ILE A 250 -11.20 5.63 -29.45
N ASN A 251 -12.05 4.76 -28.90
CA ASN A 251 -13.47 4.72 -29.22
C ASN A 251 -14.27 5.43 -28.10
N PRO A 252 -15.59 5.66 -28.25
CA PRO A 252 -16.38 6.33 -27.23
C PRO A 252 -16.32 5.65 -25.85
N VAL A 253 -16.20 4.32 -25.81
CA VAL A 253 -16.12 3.55 -24.56
C VAL A 253 -14.82 3.87 -23.81
N ARG A 254 -13.68 3.92 -24.50
CA ARG A 254 -12.36 4.23 -23.90
C ARG A 254 -12.24 5.70 -23.57
N GLU A 255 -12.80 6.56 -24.42
CA GLU A 255 -12.86 8.00 -24.20
C GLU A 255 -13.59 8.34 -22.88
N ARG A 256 -14.74 7.69 -22.58
CA ARG A 256 -15.42 7.85 -21.30
C ARG A 256 -14.51 7.50 -20.11
N SER A 257 -13.76 6.39 -20.19
CA SER A 257 -12.79 6.01 -19.15
C SER A 257 -11.70 7.06 -18.98
N MET A 258 -11.11 7.55 -20.07
CA MET A 258 -10.07 8.58 -20.05
C MET A 258 -10.56 9.87 -19.40
N ARG A 259 -11.76 10.34 -19.77
CA ARG A 259 -12.35 11.55 -19.21
C ARG A 259 -12.66 11.41 -17.71
N LEU A 260 -13.17 10.26 -17.29
CA LEU A 260 -13.37 9.99 -15.87
C LEU A 260 -12.03 9.98 -15.13
N ILE A 261 -11.00 9.34 -15.66
CA ILE A 261 -9.66 9.35 -15.05
C ILE A 261 -9.09 10.77 -14.96
N ALA A 262 -9.23 11.59 -16.00
CA ALA A 262 -8.77 12.97 -15.98
C ALA A 262 -9.43 13.79 -14.85
N ARG A 263 -10.72 13.57 -14.62
CA ARG A 263 -11.42 14.14 -13.47
C ARG A 263 -10.85 13.66 -12.14
N LEU A 264 -10.66 12.36 -12.01
CA LEU A 264 -10.18 11.74 -10.77
C LEU A 264 -8.75 12.18 -10.44
N ASP A 265 -7.88 12.30 -11.45
CA ASP A 265 -6.56 12.90 -11.28
C ASP A 265 -6.67 14.33 -10.75
N HIS A 266 -7.48 15.18 -11.39
CA HIS A 266 -7.68 16.56 -10.95
C HIS A 266 -8.10 16.65 -9.48
N MET A 267 -9.05 15.80 -9.05
CA MET A 267 -9.47 15.71 -7.65
C MET A 267 -8.33 15.22 -6.73
N LEU A 268 -7.63 14.15 -7.11
CA LEU A 268 -6.57 13.56 -6.30
C LEU A 268 -5.36 14.48 -6.13
N GLN A 269 -5.13 15.43 -7.02
CA GLN A 269 -4.09 16.45 -6.84
C GLN A 269 -4.28 17.29 -5.57
N GLU A 270 -5.51 17.40 -5.02
CA GLU A 270 -5.76 18.07 -3.74
C GLU A 270 -5.11 17.31 -2.55
N PHE A 271 -5.09 15.97 -2.60
CA PHE A 271 -4.73 15.11 -1.46
C PHE A 271 -3.36 14.45 -1.60
N ILE A 272 -2.96 14.15 -2.83
CA ILE A 272 -1.73 13.45 -3.18
C ILE A 272 -1.01 14.10 -4.38
N PRO A 273 -0.70 15.41 -4.30
CA PRO A 273 -0.17 16.17 -5.43
C PRO A 273 1.11 15.56 -6.00
N GLY A 274 1.09 15.22 -7.30
CA GLY A 274 2.21 14.62 -8.01
C GLY A 274 2.51 13.15 -7.66
N HIS A 275 1.58 12.45 -7.02
CA HIS A 275 1.68 11.00 -6.74
C HIS A 275 0.72 10.15 -7.59
N VAL A 276 0.07 10.76 -8.58
CA VAL A 276 -0.81 10.08 -9.55
C VAL A 276 -0.04 9.85 -10.85
N ALA A 277 -0.25 8.68 -11.47
CA ALA A 277 0.41 8.32 -12.72
C ALA A 277 -0.51 7.53 -13.68
N THR A 278 -0.08 7.34 -14.93
CA THR A 278 -0.70 6.40 -15.88
C THR A 278 0.08 5.08 -15.96
N TYR A 279 -0.61 3.95 -15.89
CA TYR A 279 -0.03 2.64 -16.17
C TYR A 279 0.14 2.43 -17.68
N SER A 280 1.03 1.51 -18.07
CA SER A 280 1.28 1.24 -19.50
C SER A 280 0.01 0.74 -20.18
N ASP A 281 -0.36 1.36 -21.30
CA ASP A 281 -1.51 0.98 -22.12
C ASP A 281 -1.17 -0.03 -23.23
N THR A 282 -0.04 -0.73 -23.07
CA THR A 282 0.33 -1.83 -23.96
C THR A 282 -0.77 -2.89 -23.93
N PHE A 283 -1.38 -3.12 -25.09
CA PHE A 283 -2.46 -4.09 -25.24
C PHE A 283 -1.99 -5.50 -24.85
N GLU A 284 -2.70 -6.12 -23.91
CA GLU A 284 -2.55 -7.51 -23.51
C GLU A 284 -3.88 -8.23 -23.78
N PRO A 285 -4.00 -8.96 -24.90
CA PRO A 285 -5.27 -9.55 -25.33
C PRO A 285 -5.86 -10.58 -24.36
N ARG A 286 -5.10 -11.01 -23.34
CA ARG A 286 -5.55 -11.95 -22.31
C ARG A 286 -5.95 -11.27 -20.99
N ALA A 287 -5.73 -9.97 -20.85
CA ALA A 287 -6.07 -9.22 -19.64
C ALA A 287 -7.57 -8.95 -19.55
N PHE A 288 -8.12 -8.96 -18.34
CA PHE A 288 -9.53 -8.67 -18.14
C PHE A 288 -9.84 -7.20 -18.37
N GLY A 289 -8.94 -6.28 -17.99
CA GLY A 289 -9.13 -4.84 -18.25
C GLY A 289 -9.37 -4.55 -19.73
N ASP A 290 -8.47 -5.02 -20.59
CA ASP A 290 -8.54 -4.84 -22.04
C ASP A 290 -9.77 -5.52 -22.65
N ASN A 291 -10.12 -6.72 -22.19
CA ASN A 291 -11.27 -7.45 -22.72
C ASN A 291 -12.60 -6.86 -22.25
N ILE A 292 -12.74 -6.44 -21.00
CA ILE A 292 -13.96 -5.77 -20.50
C ILE A 292 -14.17 -4.44 -21.22
N GLN A 293 -13.08 -3.69 -21.46
CA GLN A 293 -13.08 -2.52 -22.32
C GLN A 293 -13.55 -2.85 -23.75
N LYS A 294 -12.99 -3.90 -24.35
CA LYS A 294 -13.36 -4.39 -25.69
C LYS A 294 -14.79 -4.88 -25.77
N TRP A 295 -15.32 -5.46 -24.70
CA TRP A 295 -16.70 -5.92 -24.60
C TRP A 295 -17.69 -4.77 -24.39
N GLY A 296 -17.25 -3.52 -24.30
CA GLY A 296 -18.12 -2.34 -24.32
C GLY A 296 -18.30 -1.64 -22.97
N THR A 297 -17.64 -2.10 -21.92
CA THR A 297 -17.67 -1.47 -20.59
C THR A 297 -16.56 -0.43 -20.49
N SER A 298 -16.88 0.80 -20.11
CA SER A 298 -15.87 1.85 -19.85
C SER A 298 -15.08 1.49 -18.60
N THR A 299 -13.92 0.86 -18.80
CA THR A 299 -13.10 0.28 -17.73
C THR A 299 -12.05 1.28 -17.26
N ILE A 300 -11.95 1.40 -15.94
CA ILE A 300 -10.96 2.19 -15.21
C ILE A 300 -10.15 1.19 -14.39
N LEU A 301 -8.89 1.05 -14.73
CA LEU A 301 -7.95 0.28 -13.93
C LEU A 301 -7.28 1.21 -12.90
N VAL A 302 -7.24 0.77 -11.66
CA VAL A 302 -6.66 1.49 -10.52
C VAL A 302 -5.59 0.62 -9.88
N GLU A 303 -4.35 1.09 -9.85
CA GLU A 303 -3.20 0.45 -9.21
C GLU A 303 -2.81 1.19 -7.92
N SER A 304 -3.08 0.56 -6.77
CA SER A 304 -2.69 1.06 -5.45
C SER A 304 -1.20 0.81 -5.18
N GLY A 305 -0.39 1.87 -5.22
CA GLY A 305 1.06 1.79 -5.11
C GLY A 305 1.59 1.82 -3.68
N GLY A 306 2.49 2.77 -3.39
CA GLY A 306 3.17 2.85 -2.10
C GLY A 306 3.45 4.27 -1.63
N LEU A 307 3.54 4.42 -0.30
CA LEU A 307 3.91 5.65 0.38
C LEU A 307 4.78 5.30 1.59
N LYS A 308 5.81 6.10 1.87
CA LYS A 308 6.89 5.78 2.84
C LYS A 308 6.36 5.33 4.20
N ASP A 309 5.40 6.07 4.74
CA ASP A 309 4.89 5.89 6.11
C ASP A 309 3.50 5.22 6.12
N ASP A 310 3.17 4.45 5.08
CA ASP A 310 1.88 3.74 4.96
C ASP A 310 2.07 2.28 4.55
N PRO A 311 2.80 1.46 5.33
CA PRO A 311 3.04 0.06 4.99
C PRO A 311 1.73 -0.71 4.83
N GLU A 312 0.79 -0.57 5.77
CA GLU A 312 -0.53 -1.23 5.73
C GLU A 312 -1.51 -0.60 4.73
N LYS A 313 -1.07 0.39 3.94
CA LYS A 313 -1.85 1.03 2.87
C LYS A 313 -3.17 1.65 3.37
N GLN A 314 -3.23 2.12 4.62
CA GLN A 314 -4.43 2.71 5.20
C GLN A 314 -4.71 4.11 4.65
N TYR A 315 -3.68 4.89 4.32
CA TYR A 315 -3.86 6.15 3.59
C TYR A 315 -4.23 5.90 2.13
N ILE A 316 -3.62 4.92 1.47
CA ILE A 316 -3.97 4.54 0.09
C ILE A 316 -5.40 3.94 0.01
N ARG A 317 -5.85 3.21 1.03
CA ARG A 317 -7.25 2.78 1.21
C ARG A 317 -8.20 3.97 1.24
N LYS A 318 -7.87 5.01 2.02
CA LYS A 318 -8.62 6.27 2.03
C LYS A 318 -8.66 6.91 0.64
N MET A 319 -7.55 6.91 -0.10
CA MET A 319 -7.54 7.44 -1.47
C MET A 319 -8.47 6.65 -2.41
N ASN A 320 -8.51 5.32 -2.28
CA ASN A 320 -9.46 4.48 -3.03
C ASN A 320 -10.92 4.78 -2.68
N TYR A 321 -11.21 5.01 -1.39
CA TYR A 321 -12.54 5.42 -0.93
C TYR A 321 -13.01 6.74 -1.59
N LEU A 322 -12.15 7.77 -1.60
CA LEU A 322 -12.46 9.07 -2.22
C LEU A 322 -12.64 8.95 -3.74
N LEU A 323 -11.70 8.27 -4.38
CA LEU A 323 -11.69 7.93 -5.80
C LEU A 323 -13.02 7.32 -6.25
N LEU A 324 -13.47 6.27 -5.57
CA LEU A 324 -14.61 5.49 -6.02
C LEU A 324 -15.92 6.23 -5.76
N LEU A 325 -16.07 6.90 -4.62
CA LEU A 325 -17.26 7.71 -4.34
C LEU A 325 -17.36 8.94 -5.27
N GLU A 326 -16.25 9.61 -5.56
CA GLU A 326 -16.24 10.70 -6.54
C GLU A 326 -16.52 10.17 -7.95
N SER A 327 -16.08 8.96 -8.28
CA SER A 327 -16.42 8.31 -9.54
C SER A 327 -17.93 8.09 -9.66
N PHE A 328 -18.56 7.54 -8.61
CA PHE A 328 -20.00 7.29 -8.59
C PHE A 328 -20.80 8.58 -8.77
N ARG A 329 -20.44 9.63 -8.01
CA ARG A 329 -21.06 10.96 -8.15
C ARG A 329 -20.86 11.54 -9.54
N SER A 330 -19.65 11.46 -10.09
CA SER A 330 -19.35 11.97 -11.41
C SER A 330 -20.08 11.20 -12.52
N ILE A 331 -20.25 9.89 -12.38
CA ILE A 331 -20.98 9.06 -13.34
C ILE A 331 -22.47 9.40 -13.28
N ALA A 332 -23.05 9.45 -12.08
CA ALA A 332 -24.44 9.82 -11.83
C ALA A 332 -24.77 11.23 -12.36
N GLY A 333 -23.87 12.19 -12.18
CA GLY A 333 -24.04 13.57 -12.66
C GLY A 333 -23.60 13.81 -14.11
N GLY A 334 -22.93 12.85 -14.76
CA GLY A 334 -22.31 13.04 -16.08
C GLY A 334 -21.13 14.02 -16.10
N GLU A 335 -20.61 14.42 -14.93
CA GLU A 335 -19.62 15.50 -14.79
C GLU A 335 -18.24 15.15 -15.34
N TYR A 336 -17.97 13.86 -15.61
CA TYR A 336 -16.74 13.44 -16.29
C TYR A 336 -16.69 13.97 -17.72
N GLY A 337 -17.86 14.27 -18.33
CA GLY A 337 -17.95 14.84 -19.68
C GLY A 337 -17.31 16.22 -19.82
N ASN A 338 -17.02 16.92 -18.71
CA ASN A 338 -16.35 18.22 -18.70
C ASN A 338 -14.83 18.12 -18.84
N TYR A 339 -14.28 16.90 -18.85
CA TYR A 339 -12.85 16.64 -18.97
C TYR A 339 -12.51 16.11 -20.35
N THR A 340 -11.24 16.24 -20.74
CA THR A 340 -10.76 15.90 -22.08
C THR A 340 -9.75 14.75 -22.07
N VAL A 341 -9.52 14.16 -23.25
CA VAL A 341 -8.50 13.11 -23.41
C VAL A 341 -7.10 13.68 -23.18
N GLU A 342 -6.86 14.92 -23.59
CA GLU A 342 -5.57 15.60 -23.41
C GLU A 342 -5.21 15.76 -21.93
N GLN A 343 -6.22 15.98 -21.06
CA GLN A 343 -6.00 16.02 -19.62
C GLN A 343 -5.60 14.66 -19.06
N TYR A 344 -6.15 13.56 -19.60
CA TYR A 344 -5.70 12.20 -19.27
C TYR A 344 -4.26 11.95 -19.74
N GLU A 345 -3.94 12.33 -20.98
CA GLU A 345 -2.60 12.16 -21.56
C GLU A 345 -1.52 13.01 -20.86
N ALA A 346 -1.92 14.09 -20.19
CA ALA A 346 -1.03 14.92 -19.38
C ALA A 346 -0.60 14.26 -18.05
N ILE A 347 -1.30 13.22 -17.58
CA ILE A 347 -0.95 12.50 -16.36
C ILE A 347 0.40 11.79 -16.57
N PRO A 348 1.40 11.98 -15.69
CA PRO A 348 2.74 11.46 -15.91
C PRO A 348 2.75 9.92 -15.94
N PRO A 349 3.61 9.28 -16.76
CA PRO A 349 3.66 7.83 -16.85
C PRO A 349 4.27 7.21 -15.59
N ASN A 350 3.81 6.03 -15.24
CA ASN A 350 4.30 5.26 -14.12
C ASN A 350 5.70 4.67 -14.43
N ARG A 351 6.70 4.91 -13.57
CA ARG A 351 8.10 4.49 -13.81
C ARG A 351 8.67 3.67 -12.66
N LEU A 352 9.29 2.53 -12.93
CA LEU A 352 9.94 1.71 -11.90
C LEU A 352 11.32 2.29 -11.54
N ARG A 353 11.34 3.31 -10.67
CA ARG A 353 12.54 4.11 -10.37
C ARG A 353 12.82 4.33 -8.88
N LEU A 354 12.03 3.72 -7.99
CA LEU A 354 12.25 3.81 -6.55
C LEU A 354 12.94 2.60 -5.97
N HIS A 355 13.85 2.86 -5.04
CA HIS A 355 14.51 1.85 -4.20
C HIS A 355 14.18 2.09 -2.72
N SER A 356 14.37 1.07 -1.88
CA SER A 356 14.15 1.23 -0.44
C SER A 356 15.11 2.23 0.18
N ILE A 357 16.39 2.14 -0.17
CA ILE A 357 17.43 3.10 0.23
C ILE A 357 18.48 3.21 -0.87
N ILE A 358 19.01 4.42 -1.09
CA ILE A 358 20.16 4.67 -1.97
C ILE A 358 21.29 5.33 -1.18
N PHE A 359 22.49 4.80 -1.32
CA PHE A 359 23.74 5.40 -0.85
C PHE A 359 24.41 6.11 -2.02
N ARG A 360 24.47 7.43 -1.96
CA ARG A 360 25.02 8.30 -3.01
C ARG A 360 26.53 8.47 -2.85
N ASN A 361 27.26 8.55 -3.96
CA ASN A 361 28.69 8.93 -3.98
C ASN A 361 29.61 8.01 -3.16
N LEU A 362 29.26 6.74 -3.04
CA LEU A 362 29.95 5.74 -2.24
C LEU A 362 31.26 5.32 -2.91
N THR A 363 32.33 5.22 -2.12
CA THR A 363 33.61 4.69 -2.59
C THR A 363 33.63 3.17 -2.44
N VAL A 364 33.80 2.45 -3.55
CA VAL A 364 33.89 0.99 -3.58
C VAL A 364 35.33 0.57 -3.86
N PRO A 365 36.02 -0.07 -2.90
CA PRO A 365 37.37 -0.56 -3.10
C PRO A 365 37.37 -1.84 -3.95
N PHE A 366 38.32 -1.94 -4.90
CA PHE A 366 38.59 -3.15 -5.65
C PHE A 366 40.08 -3.28 -5.97
N ARG A 367 40.77 -4.16 -5.23
CA ARG A 367 42.25 -4.29 -5.27
C ARG A 367 42.92 -2.94 -5.02
N GLU A 368 43.83 -2.50 -5.91
CA GLU A 368 44.45 -1.17 -5.82
C GLU A 368 43.57 0.00 -6.32
N TYR A 369 42.37 -0.27 -6.84
CA TYR A 369 41.46 0.75 -7.38
C TYR A 369 40.35 1.12 -6.39
N ALA A 370 39.84 2.34 -6.54
CA ALA A 370 38.65 2.82 -5.86
C ALA A 370 37.71 3.45 -6.90
N PHE A 371 36.45 3.05 -6.86
CA PHE A 371 35.42 3.56 -7.76
C PHE A 371 34.39 4.37 -6.96
N GLN A 372 33.96 5.50 -7.50
CA GLN A 372 32.83 6.25 -6.94
C GLN A 372 31.56 5.86 -7.69
N LEU A 373 30.53 5.42 -6.96
CA LEU A 373 29.24 5.00 -7.52
C LEU A 373 28.12 5.14 -6.49
N ASP A 374 26.88 5.03 -6.93
CA ASP A 374 25.72 4.89 -6.06
C ASP A 374 25.36 3.40 -5.85
N LEU A 375 24.90 3.06 -4.65
CA LEU A 375 24.46 1.72 -4.28
C LEU A 375 23.01 1.76 -3.81
N ALA A 376 22.13 0.96 -4.41
CA ALA A 376 20.75 0.83 -3.98
C ALA A 376 20.46 -0.51 -3.31
N VAL A 377 19.57 -0.49 -2.32
CA VAL A 377 19.04 -1.69 -1.66
C VAL A 377 17.52 -1.69 -1.76
N ASN A 378 16.96 -2.88 -2.00
CA ASN A 378 15.53 -3.14 -1.89
C ASN A 378 15.24 -4.11 -0.76
N ARG A 379 14.20 -3.80 0.02
CA ARG A 379 13.65 -4.64 1.10
C ARG A 379 12.39 -5.32 0.59
N ALA A 380 12.46 -6.63 0.35
CA ALA A 380 11.30 -7.44 -0.05
C ALA A 380 10.67 -8.12 1.15
N GLU A 381 9.34 -8.27 1.15
CA GLU A 381 8.62 -8.98 2.21
C GLU A 381 8.60 -10.48 1.96
N VAL A 382 8.77 -11.27 3.01
CA VAL A 382 8.72 -12.74 2.98
C VAL A 382 7.65 -13.22 3.95
N ASN A 383 6.65 -13.92 3.41
CA ASN A 383 5.48 -14.39 4.16
C ASN A 383 5.88 -15.38 5.27
N ILE A 384 5.27 -15.23 6.44
CA ILE A 384 5.32 -16.17 7.58
C ILE A 384 3.91 -16.36 8.15
N ASN A 385 3.74 -17.29 9.10
CA ASN A 385 2.48 -17.48 9.83
C ASN A 385 1.24 -17.65 8.92
N GLY A 386 1.37 -18.42 7.84
CA GLY A 386 0.28 -18.55 6.86
C GLY A 386 0.00 -17.27 6.06
N ALA A 387 1.03 -16.45 5.85
CA ALA A 387 0.95 -15.15 5.17
C ALA A 387 0.04 -14.14 5.87
N THR A 388 -0.18 -14.27 7.17
CA THR A 388 -0.78 -13.22 8.02
C THR A 388 0.27 -12.18 8.45
N ASP A 389 1.54 -12.55 8.40
CA ASP A 389 2.67 -11.71 8.79
C ASP A 389 3.86 -11.91 7.83
N PHE A 390 4.92 -11.10 7.99
CA PHE A 390 6.12 -11.14 7.17
C PHE A 390 7.35 -10.57 7.90
N TYR A 391 8.53 -10.99 7.45
CA TYR A 391 9.78 -10.27 7.73
C TYR A 391 10.31 -9.67 6.43
N LYS A 392 11.22 -8.69 6.50
CA LYS A 392 11.86 -8.12 5.31
C LYS A 392 13.19 -8.82 5.03
N ARG A 393 13.54 -8.89 3.76
CA ARG A 393 14.85 -9.32 3.27
C ARG A 393 15.44 -8.24 2.37
N GLY A 394 16.51 -7.61 2.83
CA GLY A 394 17.25 -6.58 2.10
C GLY A 394 18.30 -7.17 1.17
N THR A 395 18.30 -6.73 -0.09
CA THR A 395 19.29 -7.12 -1.10
C THR A 395 19.79 -5.92 -1.86
N VAL A 396 21.08 -5.87 -2.18
CA VAL A 396 21.62 -4.89 -3.12
C VAL A 396 20.91 -5.07 -4.45
N SER A 397 20.23 -4.01 -4.89
CA SER A 397 19.37 -4.06 -6.06
C SER A 397 20.01 -3.44 -7.30
N GLU A 398 20.91 -2.46 -7.12
CA GLU A 398 21.57 -1.79 -8.23
C GLU A 398 22.89 -1.13 -7.76
N LEU A 399 23.84 -0.99 -8.68
CA LEU A 399 25.13 -0.32 -8.49
C LEU A 399 25.49 0.51 -9.73
N GLY A 400 25.97 1.73 -9.54
CA GLY A 400 26.49 2.54 -10.65
C GLY A 400 25.95 3.97 -10.64
N ASP A 401 25.57 4.47 -11.82
CA ASP A 401 24.91 5.78 -11.95
C ASP A 401 23.42 5.64 -11.67
N LEU A 402 23.00 6.09 -10.48
CA LEU A 402 21.61 6.12 -10.05
C LEU A 402 21.00 7.52 -10.12
N SER A 403 21.59 8.46 -10.88
CA SER A 403 21.13 9.86 -10.98
C SER A 403 19.68 10.02 -11.45
N THR A 404 19.12 8.99 -12.10
CA THR A 404 17.72 8.97 -12.58
C THR A 404 16.78 8.14 -11.71
N PHE A 405 17.28 7.56 -10.61
CA PHE A 405 16.55 6.78 -9.62
C PHE A 405 16.47 7.56 -8.30
N ASN A 406 15.49 7.22 -7.46
CA ASN A 406 15.33 7.82 -6.14
C ASN A 406 15.12 6.75 -5.06
N GLY A 407 15.48 7.07 -3.82
CA GLY A 407 15.22 6.22 -2.66
C GLY A 407 14.06 6.75 -1.81
N PHE A 408 13.32 5.86 -1.14
CA PHE A 408 12.50 6.27 0.01
C PHE A 408 13.35 6.84 1.14
N GLU A 409 14.59 6.36 1.22
CA GLU A 409 15.67 6.88 2.05
C GLU A 409 16.89 7.13 1.14
N GLU A 410 17.60 8.22 1.36
CA GLU A 410 18.86 8.49 0.66
C GLU A 410 19.93 8.94 1.66
N VAL A 411 21.14 8.41 1.49
CA VAL A 411 22.30 8.71 2.32
C VAL A 411 23.38 9.29 1.41
N ASP A 412 23.84 10.50 1.69
CA ASP A 412 25.05 11.03 1.08
C ASP A 412 26.29 10.37 1.72
N ALA A 413 26.90 9.45 0.98
CA ALA A 413 28.07 8.70 1.41
C ALA A 413 29.37 9.30 0.84
N THR A 414 29.36 10.59 0.48
CA THR A 414 30.57 11.30 0.02
C THR A 414 31.72 11.15 1.03
N GLY A 415 32.87 10.71 0.52
CA GLY A 415 34.07 10.45 1.33
C GLY A 415 33.97 9.20 2.21
N MET A 416 32.92 8.38 2.05
CA MET A 416 32.78 7.10 2.72
C MET A 416 33.13 5.94 1.77
N ARG A 417 33.73 4.89 2.32
CA ARG A 417 33.92 3.61 1.65
C ARG A 417 32.94 2.57 2.16
N VAL A 418 32.61 1.59 1.32
CA VAL A 418 31.82 0.41 1.72
C VAL A 418 32.69 -0.82 1.91
N ASP A 419 32.47 -1.48 3.03
CA ASP A 419 33.02 -2.79 3.36
C ASP A 419 31.88 -3.80 3.51
N SER A 420 32.21 -5.08 3.33
CA SER A 420 31.34 -6.16 3.79
C SER A 420 31.30 -6.17 5.31
N GLY A 421 30.11 -6.37 5.89
CA GLY A 421 30.00 -6.62 7.32
C GLY A 421 30.68 -7.91 7.74
N MET A 422 31.30 -7.89 8.93
CA MET A 422 32.04 -9.02 9.48
C MET A 422 31.20 -9.84 10.46
N VAL A 423 31.66 -11.06 10.73
CA VAL A 423 31.11 -11.93 11.77
C VAL A 423 31.95 -11.78 13.03
N TYR A 424 31.30 -11.56 14.18
CA TYR A 424 31.97 -11.55 15.48
C TYR A 424 32.61 -12.94 15.76
N PRO A 425 33.88 -13.01 16.17
CA PRO A 425 34.62 -14.28 16.22
C PRO A 425 34.15 -15.25 17.30
N ASP A 426 33.64 -14.75 18.44
CA ASP A 426 33.19 -15.64 19.51
C ASP A 426 31.84 -16.26 19.18
N ILE A 427 31.62 -17.44 19.74
CA ILE A 427 30.39 -18.21 19.59
C ILE A 427 29.66 -18.14 20.93
N PHE A 428 28.41 -17.69 20.89
CA PHE A 428 27.49 -17.70 22.03
C PHE A 428 26.82 -19.06 22.13
N ALA A 429 26.64 -19.57 23.35
CA ALA A 429 26.01 -20.88 23.53
C ALA A 429 24.53 -20.83 23.15
N THR A 430 23.84 -19.72 23.48
CA THR A 430 22.41 -19.55 23.22
C THR A 430 22.07 -18.11 22.85
N GLU A 431 20.95 -17.89 22.16
CA GLU A 431 20.47 -16.54 21.83
C GLU A 431 20.19 -15.68 23.08
N LYS A 432 19.93 -16.29 24.24
CA LYS A 432 19.74 -15.57 25.50
C LYS A 432 20.98 -14.80 25.95
N GLU A 433 22.18 -15.25 25.57
CA GLU A 433 23.42 -14.54 25.89
C GLU A 433 23.51 -13.20 25.14
N LEU A 434 22.81 -13.09 24.00
CA LEU A 434 22.76 -11.88 23.18
C LEU A 434 22.06 -10.71 23.90
N GLU A 435 21.21 -10.97 24.89
CA GLU A 435 20.58 -9.93 25.73
C GLU A 435 21.62 -9.06 26.47
N ARG A 436 22.85 -9.58 26.66
CA ARG A 436 23.95 -8.88 27.33
C ARG A 436 24.97 -8.30 26.35
N VAL A 437 24.79 -8.54 25.05
CA VAL A 437 25.72 -8.07 24.02
C VAL A 437 25.43 -6.60 23.72
N ASP A 438 26.47 -5.77 23.83
CA ASP A 438 26.42 -4.40 23.32
C ASP A 438 26.54 -4.42 21.79
N ALA A 439 25.39 -4.57 21.14
CA ALA A 439 25.28 -4.60 19.70
C ALA A 439 25.87 -3.36 19.01
N LEU A 440 25.69 -2.18 19.61
CA LEU A 440 26.17 -0.93 19.02
C LEU A 440 27.71 -0.92 18.99
N THR A 441 28.35 -1.39 20.06
CA THR A 441 29.82 -1.54 20.10
C THR A 441 30.31 -2.54 19.03
N LEU A 442 29.60 -3.65 18.83
CA LEU A 442 29.95 -4.60 17.76
C LEU A 442 29.80 -3.99 16.36
N LEU A 443 28.71 -3.26 16.10
CA LEU A 443 28.47 -2.58 14.83
C LEU A 443 29.54 -1.50 14.55
N ARG A 444 29.92 -0.71 15.56
CA ARG A 444 31.04 0.25 15.48
C ARG A 444 32.38 -0.42 15.16
N SER A 445 32.54 -1.68 15.56
CA SER A 445 33.72 -2.49 15.25
C SER A 445 33.64 -3.15 13.86
N GLY A 446 32.53 -2.99 13.14
CA GLY A 446 32.31 -3.52 11.79
C GLY A 446 31.65 -4.90 11.74
N PHE A 447 31.16 -5.42 12.87
CA PHE A 447 30.46 -6.70 12.92
C PHE A 447 28.97 -6.53 12.66
N THR A 448 28.43 -7.31 11.74
CA THR A 448 27.00 -7.31 11.37
C THR A 448 26.32 -8.66 11.64
N ALA A 449 27.07 -9.62 12.19
CA ALA A 449 26.56 -10.91 12.62
C ALA A 449 27.30 -11.48 13.84
N VAL A 450 26.64 -12.36 14.57
CA VAL A 450 27.18 -13.14 15.69
C VAL A 450 26.93 -14.64 15.48
N ARG A 451 27.81 -15.49 16.01
CA ARG A 451 27.64 -16.95 15.98
C ARG A 451 26.91 -17.43 17.22
N VAL A 452 25.92 -18.30 17.03
CA VAL A 452 25.25 -19.02 18.11
C VAL A 452 25.39 -20.53 17.83
N GLU A 453 25.69 -21.34 18.85
CA GLU A 453 25.81 -22.80 18.70
C GLU A 453 24.50 -23.43 18.23
N GLU A 454 23.40 -23.04 18.89
CA GLU A 454 22.05 -23.51 18.62
C GLU A 454 21.12 -22.32 18.30
N PRO A 455 21.21 -21.72 17.10
CA PRO A 455 20.31 -20.64 16.70
C PRO A 455 18.88 -21.19 16.58
N SER A 456 17.90 -20.34 16.90
CA SER A 456 16.48 -20.69 16.87
C SER A 456 16.02 -21.12 15.47
N GLU A 457 14.88 -21.83 15.44
CA GLU A 457 14.27 -22.25 14.18
C GLU A 457 13.63 -21.09 13.38
N GLY A 458 13.72 -19.86 13.87
CA GLY A 458 13.31 -18.66 13.17
C GLY A 458 14.11 -18.39 11.88
N ARG A 459 13.58 -17.51 11.03
CA ARG A 459 14.27 -16.98 9.83
C ARG A 459 14.81 -15.57 10.03
N TYR A 460 14.32 -14.88 11.05
CA TYR A 460 14.63 -13.50 11.38
C TYR A 460 14.69 -13.33 12.90
N THR A 461 15.27 -12.22 13.35
CA THR A 461 15.35 -11.82 14.76
C THR A 461 15.25 -10.30 14.87
N ASP A 462 14.75 -9.84 16.01
CA ASP A 462 14.75 -8.41 16.37
C ASP A 462 16.08 -7.99 17.00
N PHE A 463 16.99 -8.95 17.26
CA PHE A 463 18.36 -8.64 17.64
C PHE A 463 19.05 -7.86 16.51
N PRO A 464 19.71 -6.72 16.79
CA PRO A 464 20.22 -5.80 15.76
C PRO A 464 21.48 -6.28 15.02
N LEU A 465 21.79 -7.57 15.05
CA LEU A 465 22.79 -8.23 14.20
C LEU A 465 22.22 -9.54 13.68
N ASN A 466 22.68 -10.00 12.52
CA ASN A 466 22.30 -11.31 12.03
C ASN A 466 22.81 -12.41 12.97
N ILE A 467 22.03 -13.47 13.14
CA ILE A 467 22.46 -14.66 13.88
C ILE A 467 22.87 -15.71 12.85
N ILE A 468 24.05 -16.29 13.02
CA ILE A 468 24.54 -17.35 12.14
C ILE A 468 24.87 -18.61 12.96
N GLY A 469 24.57 -19.79 12.42
CA GLY A 469 24.97 -21.07 13.01
C GLY A 469 26.49 -21.25 13.06
N PRO A 470 27.01 -22.26 13.78
CA PRO A 470 28.44 -22.41 14.06
C PRO A 470 29.27 -22.62 12.79
N THR A 471 28.71 -23.28 11.78
CA THR A 471 29.37 -23.56 10.49
C THR A 471 28.81 -22.73 9.33
N ALA A 472 27.75 -21.96 9.56
CA ALA A 472 27.14 -21.13 8.54
C ALA A 472 28.08 -20.00 8.09
N LEU A 473 28.01 -19.67 6.81
CA LEU A 473 28.64 -18.47 6.26
C LEU A 473 27.60 -17.36 6.22
N GLN A 474 27.99 -16.18 6.71
CA GLN A 474 27.21 -14.98 6.47
C GLN A 474 27.28 -14.64 4.98
N PRO A 475 26.14 -14.48 4.29
CA PRO A 475 26.15 -13.87 2.96
C PRO A 475 26.66 -12.43 3.08
N SER A 476 27.82 -12.17 2.49
CA SER A 476 28.49 -10.87 2.50
C SER A 476 28.71 -10.36 1.08
N GLY A 477 29.07 -9.08 0.98
CA GLY A 477 29.37 -8.41 -0.29
C GLY A 477 28.34 -7.35 -0.65
N PHE A 478 28.79 -6.42 -1.47
CA PHE A 478 27.98 -5.31 -1.97
C PHE A 478 27.55 -5.52 -3.43
N GLN A 479 27.73 -6.71 -4.01
CA GLN A 479 27.32 -6.99 -5.38
C GLN A 479 25.79 -7.12 -5.50
N ILE A 480 25.24 -6.78 -6.67
CA ILE A 480 23.81 -6.95 -6.99
C ILE A 480 23.35 -8.37 -6.66
N GLY A 481 22.20 -8.47 -6.00
CA GLY A 481 21.59 -9.73 -5.55
C GLY A 481 22.11 -10.26 -4.22
N ARG A 482 23.20 -9.71 -3.67
CA ARG A 482 23.70 -10.11 -2.34
C ARG A 482 22.85 -9.49 -1.23
N PRO A 483 22.68 -10.18 -0.08
CA PRO A 483 22.09 -9.59 1.11
C PRO A 483 22.85 -8.33 1.54
N ALA A 484 22.12 -7.28 1.86
CA ALA A 484 22.70 -5.99 2.21
C ALA A 484 23.15 -5.96 3.68
N ASN A 485 24.32 -6.56 3.93
CA ASN A 485 25.01 -6.53 5.23
C ASN A 485 26.32 -5.75 5.08
N LEU A 486 26.25 -4.42 5.21
CA LEU A 486 27.30 -3.49 4.78
C LEU A 486 27.82 -2.66 5.95
N ILE A 487 29.04 -2.17 5.83
CA ILE A 487 29.66 -1.22 6.75
C ILE A 487 30.14 -0.02 5.92
N LEU A 488 29.73 1.18 6.30
CA LEU A 488 30.18 2.41 5.65
C LEU A 488 31.15 3.14 6.59
N ARG A 489 32.35 3.40 6.09
CA ARG A 489 33.43 4.03 6.87
C ARG A 489 33.83 5.37 6.29
N ARG A 490 34.13 6.33 7.17
CA ARG A 490 34.87 7.54 6.83
C ARG A 490 36.28 7.41 7.39
N GLY A 491 37.26 7.20 6.51
CA GLY A 491 38.58 6.73 6.95
C GLY A 491 38.47 5.36 7.61
N ASP A 492 38.87 5.28 8.88
CA ASP A 492 38.80 4.04 9.68
C ASP A 492 37.56 3.95 10.58
N GLU A 493 36.87 5.07 10.80
CA GLU A 493 35.67 5.12 11.63
C GLU A 493 34.45 4.55 10.89
N VAL A 494 33.71 3.64 11.54
CA VAL A 494 32.40 3.20 11.05
C VAL A 494 31.37 4.28 11.35
N VAL A 495 30.71 4.78 10.30
CA VAL A 495 29.65 5.80 10.42
C VAL A 495 28.28 5.14 10.37
N TYR A 496 28.08 4.24 9.40
CA TYR A 496 26.83 3.49 9.25
C TYR A 496 27.10 2.00 9.18
N ALA A 497 26.17 1.23 9.73
CA ALA A 497 26.01 -0.19 9.43
C ALA A 497 24.71 -0.39 8.65
N VAL A 498 24.67 -1.40 7.80
CA VAL A 498 23.46 -1.85 7.10
C VAL A 498 23.23 -3.30 7.49
N ILE A 499 22.12 -3.58 8.15
CA ILE A 499 21.74 -4.92 8.60
C ILE A 499 20.50 -5.35 7.84
N ASN A 500 20.62 -6.38 6.99
CA ASN A 500 19.50 -6.84 6.17
C ASN A 500 18.81 -5.69 5.39
N GLY A 501 19.61 -4.73 4.90
CA GLY A 501 19.13 -3.57 4.16
C GLY A 501 18.49 -2.46 5.00
N PHE A 502 18.52 -2.53 6.32
CA PHE A 502 18.15 -1.45 7.24
C PHE A 502 19.39 -0.65 7.63
N LEU A 503 19.31 0.68 7.54
CA LEU A 503 20.38 1.58 7.93
C LEU A 503 20.43 1.72 9.45
N VAL A 504 21.65 1.71 10.00
CA VAL A 504 21.92 1.95 11.42
C VAL A 504 22.98 3.03 11.49
N ASP A 505 22.67 4.16 12.12
CA ASP A 505 23.65 5.20 12.41
C ASP A 505 24.40 4.89 13.70
N VAL A 506 25.63 4.41 13.55
CA VAL A 506 26.43 3.99 14.70
C VAL A 506 27.27 5.11 15.29
N ALA A 507 27.51 6.18 14.53
CA ALA A 507 28.25 7.36 14.96
C ALA A 507 27.35 8.42 15.64
N GLY A 508 26.03 8.33 15.45
CA GLY A 508 25.05 9.27 15.99
C GLY A 508 25.02 10.62 15.27
N ALA A 509 25.38 10.62 13.98
CA ALA A 509 25.41 11.82 13.14
C ALA A 509 24.01 12.31 12.73
N LEU A 510 23.01 11.43 12.77
CA LEU A 510 21.58 11.63 12.55
C LEU A 510 20.91 11.58 13.93
N ASN A 511 20.82 12.73 14.62
CA ASN A 511 20.07 13.01 15.87
C ASN A 511 19.80 11.86 16.87
N ALA A 512 20.31 12.04 18.09
CA ALA A 512 20.21 11.12 19.22
C ALA A 512 18.76 10.78 19.67
N GLY A 513 18.39 9.52 19.50
CA GLY A 513 17.20 8.89 20.06
C GLY A 513 17.09 7.44 19.56
N ASP A 514 17.89 6.55 20.16
CA ASP A 514 17.98 5.11 19.88
C ASP A 514 18.35 4.69 18.45
N ALA A 515 19.65 4.76 18.12
CA ALA A 515 20.26 4.24 16.90
C ALA A 515 19.89 2.77 16.54
N LEU A 516 19.45 1.98 17.52
CA LEU A 516 19.07 0.58 17.35
C LEU A 516 17.55 0.36 17.18
N GLN A 517 16.70 1.36 17.38
CA GLN A 517 15.24 1.21 17.25
C GLN A 517 14.77 1.04 15.80
N ASP A 518 15.59 1.44 14.82
CA ASP A 518 15.26 1.37 13.38
C ASP A 518 15.78 0.12 12.66
N VAL A 519 16.39 -0.83 13.38
CA VAL A 519 16.85 -2.11 12.79
C VAL A 519 15.65 -3.03 12.57
N GLY A 520 14.82 -2.73 11.57
CA GLY A 520 13.50 -3.36 11.38
C GLY A 520 13.48 -4.87 11.62
N ASN A 521 14.34 -5.65 10.94
CA ASN A 521 14.64 -7.03 11.35
C ASN A 521 16.02 -7.48 10.82
N ALA A 522 16.73 -8.31 11.59
CA ALA A 522 17.90 -9.05 11.13
C ALA A 522 17.52 -10.49 10.72
N LEU A 523 18.47 -11.24 10.14
CA LEU A 523 18.23 -12.59 9.63
C LEU A 523 18.95 -13.66 10.46
N ILE A 524 18.36 -14.85 10.47
CA ILE A 524 18.96 -16.06 11.05
C ILE A 524 19.40 -16.98 9.91
N TYR A 525 20.70 -17.27 9.85
CA TYR A 525 21.32 -18.19 8.89
C TYR A 525 21.77 -19.46 9.61
N ARG A 526 21.45 -20.63 9.06
CA ARG A 526 21.77 -21.93 9.66
C ARG A 526 22.69 -22.73 8.76
#